data_AF-A0A7G3ZC79-F1
#
_entry.id   AF-A0A7G3ZC79-F1
#
_cell.length_a   1.000
_cell.length_b   1.000
_cell.length_c   1.000
_cell.angle_alpha   90.00
_cell.angle_beta   90.00
_cell.angle_gamma   90.00
#
_symmetry.space_group_name_H-M   'P 1'
#
loop_
_entity.id
_entity.type
_entity.pdbx_description
1 polymer ?
#
loop_
_entity_poly.entity_id
_entity_poly.type
_entity_poly.pdbx_seq_one_letter_code
_entity_poly.pdbx_strand_id
1 'polypeptide(L)'
;MLTPQAIQNCVRKFQEQELESNVDHSVLQQQKSQLEGKLLRERYLTKRLQLLYSQIDKTRNYQEFVDLLMNSRSLLREIFTVEGLGRRARHADPEVDWSKFGVDIADYVARNDELLALYNDGLL
;
A
#
# COMPACT_ATOMS: atom_id res chain seq x y z
N MET A 1 2.32 -39.74 -5.66
CA MET A 1 0.97 -39.72 -5.06
C MET A 1 1.13 -39.70 -3.55
N LEU A 2 0.60 -38.69 -2.86
CA LEU A 2 0.67 -38.60 -1.39
C LEU A 2 -0.27 -39.65 -0.80
N THR A 3 0.24 -40.49 0.12
CA THR A 3 -0.59 -41.49 0.79
C THR A 3 -1.56 -40.80 1.76
N PRO A 4 -2.77 -41.36 2.01
CA PRO A 4 -3.76 -40.75 2.90
C PRO A 4 -3.23 -40.43 4.30
N GLN A 5 -2.30 -41.25 4.81
CA GLN A 5 -1.60 -41.02 6.08
C GLN A 5 -0.62 -39.85 6.03
N ALA A 6 0.08 -39.64 4.92
CA ALA A 6 0.96 -38.48 4.74
C ALA A 6 0.15 -37.18 4.76
N ILE A 7 -1.03 -37.18 4.14
CA ILE A 7 -1.94 -36.03 4.12
C ILE A 7 -2.46 -35.74 5.53
N GLN A 8 -2.95 -36.75 6.26
CA GLN A 8 -3.39 -36.58 7.66
C GLN A 8 -2.28 -36.02 8.56
N ASN A 9 -1.05 -36.51 8.41
CA ASN A 9 0.07 -36.03 9.21
C ASN A 9 0.47 -34.59 8.86
N CYS A 10 0.37 -34.18 7.59
CA CYS A 10 0.58 -32.79 7.19
C CYS A 10 -0.51 -31.86 7.74
N VAL A 11 -1.78 -32.27 7.66
CA VAL A 11 -2.91 -31.49 8.19
C VAL A 11 -2.80 -31.34 9.71
N ARG A 12 -2.45 -32.42 10.43
CA ARG A 12 -2.26 -32.36 11.88
C ARG A 12 -1.10 -31.44 12.27
N LYS A 13 0.03 -31.53 11.58
CA LYS A 13 1.17 -30.62 11.80
C LYS A 13 0.81 -29.16 11.55
N PHE A 14 0.04 -28.87 10.49
CA PHE A 14 -0.44 -27.52 10.21
C PHE A 14 -1.40 -26.99 11.29
N GLN A 15 -2.27 -27.85 11.83
CA GLN A 15 -3.21 -27.49 12.90
C GLN A 15 -2.55 -27.33 14.27
N GLU A 16 -1.46 -28.06 14.54
CA GLU A 16 -0.66 -27.97 15.77
C GLU A 16 0.33 -26.79 15.74
N GLN A 17 0.59 -26.21 14.57
CA GLN A 17 1.53 -25.12 14.39
C GLN A 17 0.88 -23.79 14.79
N GLU A 18 1.50 -23.06 15.72
CA GLU A 18 1.01 -21.75 16.17
C GLU A 18 0.93 -20.78 14.99
N LEU A 19 -0.18 -20.05 14.86
CA LEU A 19 -0.42 -19.12 13.75
C LEU A 19 0.71 -18.09 13.58
N GLU A 20 1.32 -17.65 14.67
CA GLU A 20 2.43 -16.67 14.63
C GLU A 20 3.71 -17.25 14.03
N SER A 21 3.89 -18.57 14.07
CA SER A 21 5.03 -19.26 13.46
C SER A 21 4.83 -19.57 11.97
N ASN A 22 3.63 -19.30 11.43
CA ASN A 22 3.31 -19.55 10.03
C ASN A 22 3.72 -18.36 9.15
N VAL A 23 4.59 -18.62 8.17
CA VAL A 23 5.08 -17.62 7.21
C VAL A 23 3.92 -16.98 6.45
N ASP A 24 2.91 -17.75 6.04
CA ASP A 24 1.75 -17.21 5.31
C ASP A 24 0.94 -16.22 6.17
N HIS A 25 0.83 -16.49 7.48
CA HIS A 25 0.16 -15.58 8.41
C HIS A 25 0.94 -14.26 8.56
N SER A 26 2.27 -14.30 8.61
CA SER A 26 3.11 -13.10 8.66
C SER A 26 2.95 -12.21 7.41
N VAL A 27 2.84 -12.84 6.23
CA VAL A 27 2.58 -12.15 4.95
C VAL A 27 1.19 -11.51 4.97
N LEU A 28 0.17 -12.23 5.43
CA LEU A 28 -1.20 -11.69 5.55
C LEU A 28 -1.27 -10.52 6.54
N GLN A 29 -0.55 -10.60 7.67
CA GLN A 29 -0.48 -9.52 8.65
C GLN A 29 0.20 -8.27 8.07
N GLN A 30 1.27 -8.45 7.30
CA GLN A 30 1.94 -7.37 6.58
C GLN A 30 1.00 -6.73 5.55
N GLN A 31 0.31 -7.54 4.74
CA GLN A 31 -0.66 -7.05 3.77
C GLN A 31 -1.81 -6.29 4.44
N LYS A 32 -2.32 -6.78 5.57
CA LYS A 32 -3.34 -6.09 6.37
C LYS A 32 -2.84 -4.70 6.80
N SER A 33 -1.63 -4.61 7.36
CA SER A 33 -1.04 -3.33 7.76
C SER A 33 -0.87 -2.36 6.58
N GLN A 34 -0.44 -2.86 5.42
CA GLN A 34 -0.34 -2.05 4.21
C GLN A 34 -1.71 -1.54 3.74
N LEU A 35 -2.74 -2.38 3.76
CA LEU A 35 -4.10 -2.01 3.39
C LEU A 35 -4.70 -0.98 4.37
N GLU A 36 -4.47 -1.14 5.68
CA GLU A 36 -4.86 -0.17 6.69
C GLU A 36 -4.18 1.18 6.47
N GLY A 37 -2.88 1.17 6.14
CA GLY A 37 -2.13 2.37 5.77
C GLY A 37 -2.68 3.06 4.51
N LYS A 38 -3.00 2.29 3.47
CA LYS A 38 -3.66 2.81 2.25
C LYS A 38 -5.02 3.42 2.56
N LEU A 39 -5.83 2.72 3.36
CA LEU A 39 -7.15 3.18 3.77
C LEU A 39 -7.09 4.48 4.57
N LEU A 40 -6.09 4.65 5.45
CA LEU A 40 -5.88 5.89 6.18
C LEU A 40 -5.52 7.05 5.23
N ARG A 41 -4.63 6.81 4.26
CA ARG A 41 -4.25 7.82 3.24
C ARG A 41 -5.46 8.26 2.42
N GLU A 42 -6.28 7.32 1.95
CA GLU A 42 -7.51 7.61 1.19
C GLU A 42 -8.52 8.44 2.00
N ARG A 43 -8.73 8.08 3.29
CA ARG A 43 -9.59 8.86 4.18
C ARG A 43 -9.08 10.28 4.38
N TYR A 44 -7.77 10.44 4.50
CA TYR A 44 -7.14 11.75 4.67
C TYR A 44 -7.26 12.60 3.42
N LEU A 45 -7.01 12.02 2.24
CA LEU A 45 -7.19 12.68 0.95
C LEU A 45 -8.65 13.13 0.75
N THR A 46 -9.61 12.26 1.07
CA THR A 46 -11.05 12.57 0.99
C THR A 46 -11.41 13.77 1.87
N LYS A 47 -10.92 13.83 3.11
CA LYS A 47 -11.17 14.96 4.01
C LYS A 47 -10.57 16.27 3.46
N ARG A 48 -9.34 16.21 2.93
CA ARG A 48 -8.68 17.37 2.31
C ARG A 48 -9.44 17.88 1.09
N LEU A 49 -9.97 16.96 0.26
CA LEU A 49 -10.84 17.29 -0.86
C LEU A 49 -12.13 17.99 -0.40
N GLN A 50 -12.82 17.43 0.60
CA GLN A 50 -14.02 18.04 1.16
C GLN A 50 -13.75 19.47 1.67
N LEU A 51 -12.63 19.66 2.35
CA LEU A 51 -12.20 20.98 2.82
C LEU A 51 -11.95 21.93 1.65
N LEU A 52 -11.22 21.49 0.62
CA LEU A 52 -10.97 22.28 -0.59
C LEU A 52 -12.29 22.68 -1.27
N TYR A 53 -13.23 21.76 -1.46
CA TYR A 53 -14.55 22.08 -2.03
C TYR A 53 -15.32 23.09 -1.18
N SER A 54 -15.31 22.93 0.15
CA SER A 54 -15.96 23.88 1.05
C SER A 54 -15.33 25.28 1.03
N GLN A 55 -14.03 25.34 0.72
CA GLN A 55 -13.28 26.57 0.61
C GLN A 55 -13.54 27.26 -0.73
N ILE A 56 -13.58 26.50 -1.83
CA ILE A 56 -13.95 27.00 -3.17
C ILE A 56 -15.37 27.59 -3.12
N ASP A 57 -16.31 26.91 -2.49
CA ASP A 57 -17.71 27.38 -2.38
C ASP A 57 -17.83 28.73 -1.63
N LYS A 58 -16.86 29.04 -0.76
CA LYS A 58 -16.81 30.31 -0.01
C LYS A 58 -16.10 31.44 -0.75
N THR A 59 -15.45 31.17 -1.89
CA THR A 59 -14.75 32.20 -2.65
C THR A 59 -15.76 33.14 -3.33
N ARG A 60 -15.54 34.45 -3.21
CA ARG A 60 -16.48 35.47 -3.73
C ARG A 60 -15.96 36.18 -4.97
N ASN A 61 -14.66 36.04 -5.27
CA ASN A 61 -14.03 36.63 -6.44
C ASN A 61 -12.95 35.69 -7.01
N TYR A 62 -12.56 35.97 -8.27
CA TYR A 62 -11.59 35.16 -9.01
C TYR A 62 -10.20 35.15 -8.36
N GLN A 63 -9.79 36.24 -7.72
CA GLN A 63 -8.48 36.35 -7.08
C GLN A 63 -8.38 35.41 -5.86
N GLU A 64 -9.39 35.44 -4.99
CA GLU A 64 -9.51 34.52 -3.84
C GLU A 64 -9.50 33.07 -4.29
N PHE A 65 -10.16 32.76 -5.40
CA PHE A 65 -10.16 31.43 -5.98
C PHE A 65 -8.76 30.99 -6.44
N VAL A 66 -8.05 31.85 -7.18
CA VAL A 66 -6.68 31.56 -7.62
C VAL A 66 -5.73 31.41 -6.43
N ASP A 67 -5.83 32.29 -5.44
CA ASP A 67 -5.02 32.24 -4.22
C ASP A 67 -5.28 30.94 -3.45
N LEU A 68 -6.54 30.48 -3.38
CA LEU A 68 -6.93 29.21 -2.76
C LEU A 68 -6.34 28.00 -3.50
N LEU A 69 -6.38 28.00 -4.83
CA LEU A 69 -5.78 26.95 -5.66
C LEU A 69 -4.25 26.91 -5.51
N MET A 70 -3.62 28.08 -5.44
CA MET A 70 -2.17 28.18 -5.23
C MET A 70 -1.76 27.67 -3.85
N ASN A 71 -2.56 27.95 -2.81
CA ASN A 71 -2.36 27.42 -1.45
C ASN A 71 -2.60 25.90 -1.36
N SER A 72 -3.41 25.33 -2.24
CA SER A 72 -3.71 23.89 -2.29
C SER A 72 -2.92 23.13 -3.38
N ARG A 73 -1.85 23.73 -3.93
CA ARG A 73 -1.06 23.15 -5.03
C ARG A 73 -0.53 21.75 -4.77
N SER A 74 -0.12 21.44 -3.54
CA SER A 74 0.36 20.10 -3.16
C SER A 74 -0.74 19.04 -3.28
N LEU A 75 -1.95 19.37 -2.81
CA LEU A 75 -3.13 18.53 -2.91
C LEU A 75 -3.58 18.36 -4.37
N LEU A 76 -3.61 19.45 -5.15
CA LEU A 76 -3.95 19.39 -6.57
C LEU A 76 -2.95 18.53 -7.36
N ARG A 77 -1.65 18.66 -7.07
CA ARG A 77 -0.63 17.80 -7.66
C ARG A 77 -0.87 16.33 -7.31
N GLU A 78 -1.16 16.02 -6.06
CA GLU A 78 -1.49 14.67 -5.59
C GLU A 78 -2.70 14.09 -6.35
N ILE A 79 -3.79 14.86 -6.45
CA ILE A 79 -5.00 14.50 -7.21
C ILE A 79 -4.66 14.19 -8.67
N PHE A 80 -3.97 15.10 -9.36
CA PHE A 80 -3.63 14.90 -10.77
C PHE A 80 -2.66 13.74 -10.99
N THR A 81 -1.76 13.45 -10.04
CA THR A 81 -0.90 12.27 -10.12
C THR A 81 -1.68 10.97 -9.91
N VAL A 82 -2.60 10.92 -8.95
CA VAL A 82 -3.44 9.74 -8.70
C VAL A 82 -4.38 9.49 -9.88
N GLU A 83 -5.02 10.53 -10.41
CA GLU A 83 -5.85 10.43 -11.61
C GLU A 83 -5.05 10.04 -12.86
N GLY A 84 -3.85 10.57 -13.01
CA GLY A 84 -2.94 10.24 -14.10
C GLY A 84 -2.54 8.76 -14.08
N LEU A 85 -2.27 8.20 -12.90
CA LEU A 85 -2.01 6.77 -12.72
C LEU A 85 -3.27 5.93 -13.01
N GLY A 86 -4.44 6.37 -12.54
CA GLY A 86 -5.71 5.70 -12.80
C GLY A 86 -6.12 5.68 -14.27
N ARG A 87 -5.83 6.73 -15.04
CA ARG A 87 -6.09 6.79 -16.49
C ARG A 87 -5.14 5.89 -17.28
N ARG A 88 -3.85 5.83 -16.93
CA ARG A 88 -2.90 4.92 -17.58
C ARG A 88 -3.24 3.45 -17.32
N ALA A 89 -3.69 3.12 -16.11
CA ALA A 89 -4.11 1.78 -15.74
C ALA A 89 -5.40 1.30 -16.46
N ARG A 90 -6.19 2.20 -17.06
CA ARG A 90 -7.41 1.86 -17.82
C ARG A 90 -7.16 1.61 -19.31
N HIS A 91 -5.96 1.87 -19.82
CA HIS A 91 -5.61 1.71 -21.23
C HIS A 91 -4.48 0.71 -21.47
N ALA A 92 -3.90 0.13 -20.42
CA ALA A 92 -3.11 -1.08 -20.52
C ALA A 92 -4.03 -2.29 -20.30
N ASP A 93 -3.82 -3.36 -21.05
CA ASP A 93 -4.30 -4.69 -20.65
C ASP A 93 -3.98 -4.90 -19.16
N PRO A 94 -4.78 -5.66 -18.40
CA PRO A 94 -4.53 -5.88 -16.98
C PRO A 94 -3.26 -6.71 -16.79
N GLU A 95 -2.10 -6.08 -16.92
CA GLU A 95 -0.86 -6.55 -16.35
C GLU A 95 -1.01 -6.42 -14.84
N VAL A 96 -1.17 -7.57 -14.18
CA VAL A 96 -1.01 -7.66 -12.74
C VAL A 96 0.43 -7.26 -12.44
N ASP A 97 0.59 -6.05 -11.95
CA ASP A 97 1.87 -5.58 -11.44
C ASP A 97 2.20 -6.39 -10.18
N TRP A 98 2.89 -7.50 -10.37
CA TRP A 98 3.33 -8.39 -9.31
C TRP A 98 4.25 -7.68 -8.32
N SER A 99 4.89 -6.56 -8.69
CA SER A 99 5.69 -5.75 -7.75
C SER A 99 4.82 -5.07 -6.67
N LYS A 100 3.52 -4.86 -6.94
CA LYS A 100 2.54 -4.32 -5.99
C LYS A 100 2.10 -5.34 -4.93
N PHE A 101 2.34 -6.62 -5.19
CA PHE A 101 2.05 -7.76 -4.29
C PHE A 101 3.31 -8.47 -3.81
N GLY A 102 4.46 -8.16 -4.41
CA GLY A 102 5.78 -8.58 -3.97
C GLY A 102 6.22 -7.80 -2.75
N VAL A 103 7.00 -8.45 -1.89
CA VAL A 103 7.68 -7.77 -0.78
C VAL A 103 8.74 -6.86 -1.40
N ASP A 104 8.63 -5.55 -1.16
CA ASP A 104 9.69 -4.60 -1.49
C ASP A 104 10.91 -4.95 -0.65
N ILE A 105 11.90 -5.59 -1.29
CA ILE A 105 13.09 -6.11 -0.62
C ILE A 105 13.86 -4.98 0.04
N ALA A 106 13.89 -3.77 -0.55
CA ALA A 106 14.60 -2.64 0.02
C ALA A 106 13.90 -2.13 1.29
N ASP A 107 12.57 -2.00 1.28
CA ASP A 107 11.79 -1.61 2.47
C ASP A 107 11.77 -2.73 3.53
N TYR A 108 11.89 -4.00 3.12
CA TYR A 108 11.97 -5.17 4.01
C TYR A 108 13.33 -5.27 4.71
N VAL A 109 14.42 -5.10 3.96
CA VAL A 109 15.80 -5.07 4.48
C VAL A 109 15.99 -3.83 5.37
N ALA A 110 15.44 -2.68 5.00
CA ALA A 110 15.52 -1.45 5.79
C ALA A 110 14.83 -1.53 7.16
N ARG A 111 13.88 -2.46 7.34
CA ARG A 111 13.11 -2.63 8.59
C ARG A 111 13.65 -3.72 9.51
N ASN A 112 14.68 -4.45 9.07
CA ASN A 112 15.25 -5.55 9.83
C ASN A 112 16.78 -5.36 9.88
N ASP A 113 17.27 -4.86 11.01
CA ASP A 113 18.66 -4.42 11.18
C ASP A 113 19.68 -5.54 10.88
N GLU A 114 19.31 -6.80 11.12
CA GLU A 114 20.13 -7.97 10.77
C GLU A 114 20.24 -8.20 9.26
N LEU A 115 19.16 -8.00 8.51
CA LEU A 115 19.15 -8.09 7.04
C LEU A 115 19.85 -6.88 6.41
N LEU A 116 19.72 -5.70 7.02
CA LEU A 116 20.39 -4.47 6.61
C LEU A 116 21.92 -4.61 6.75
N ALA A 117 22.38 -5.23 7.83
CA ALA A 117 23.79 -5.58 8.02
C ALA A 117 24.30 -6.56 6.94
N LEU A 118 23.55 -7.65 6.69
CA LEU A 118 23.90 -8.63 5.66
C LEU A 118 23.90 -8.07 4.22
N TYR A 119 22.98 -7.13 3.93
CA TYR A 119 22.92 -6.43 2.65
C TYR A 119 24.11 -5.48 2.48
N ASN A 120 24.49 -4.74 3.52
CA ASN A 120 25.66 -3.86 3.50
C ASN A 120 26.98 -4.64 3.35
N ASP A 121 27.03 -5.87 3.85
CA ASP A 121 28.17 -6.78 3.68
C ASP A 121 28.17 -7.51 2.32
N GLY A 122 27.18 -7.26 1.46
CA GLY A 122 27.08 -7.82 0.10
C GLY A 122 26.72 -9.30 0.05
N LEU A 123 26.12 -9.83 1.12
CA LEU A 123 25.76 -11.25 1.28
C LEU A 123 24.29 -11.55 0.90
N LEU A 124 23.57 -10.55 0.39
CA LEU A 124 22.17 -10.61 -0.07
C LEU A 124 22.02 -10.08 -1.49
#